data_AF-A0A255TEJ3-F1
#
_entry.id   AF-A0A255TEJ3-F1
#
_cell.length_a   1.000
_cell.length_b   1.000
_cell.length_c   1.000
_cell.angle_alpha   90.00
_cell.angle_beta   90.00
_cell.angle_gamma   90.00
#
_symmetry.space_group_name_H-M   'P 1'
#
loop_
_entity.id
_entity.type
_entity.pdbx_description
1 polymer ?
#
loop_
_entity_poly.entity_id
_entity_poly.type
_entity_poly.pdbx_seq_one_letter_code
_entity_poly.pdbx_strand_id
1 'polypeptide(L)'
;MGEWISKDGIYYQFRTNGTGRYISLSGEPGYDPEYPQAIIEHPNDPYEFEYNVKDGILTMKEFYSDGYSVYVCDVVVSEDVLQLRQTKYNDDGGEWIIDSKPSWKTYLRWK
;
A
#
# COMPACT_ATOMS: atom_id res chain seq x y z
N MET A 1 10.10 -1.02 -6.58
CA MET A 1 10.41 0.30 -5.98
C MET A 1 9.74 1.42 -6.78
N GLY A 2 9.50 2.54 -6.12
CA GLY A 2 8.82 3.71 -6.70
C GLY A 2 7.57 4.10 -5.91
N GLU A 3 6.94 5.16 -6.37
CA GLU A 3 5.76 5.78 -5.77
C GLU A 3 4.54 5.51 -6.65
N TRP A 4 3.41 5.23 -6.04
CA TRP A 4 2.21 4.78 -6.72
C TRP A 4 0.97 5.32 -6.06
N ILE A 5 -0.01 5.75 -6.86
CA ILE A 5 -1.27 6.30 -6.36
C ILE A 5 -2.47 5.59 -7.01
N SER A 6 -3.49 5.27 -6.22
CA SER A 6 -4.77 4.79 -6.74
C SER A 6 -5.72 5.95 -7.03
N LYS A 7 -6.76 5.69 -7.81
CA LYS A 7 -7.85 6.67 -8.03
C LYS A 7 -8.56 7.07 -6.73
N ASP A 8 -8.59 6.17 -5.75
CA ASP A 8 -9.27 6.38 -4.48
C ASP A 8 -8.38 7.14 -3.45
N GLY A 9 -7.22 7.65 -3.88
CA GLY A 9 -6.33 8.41 -3.00
C GLY A 9 -5.49 7.54 -2.08
N ILE A 10 -5.21 6.29 -2.46
CA ILE A 10 -4.23 5.46 -1.74
C ILE A 10 -2.86 5.67 -2.36
N TYR A 11 -1.90 6.12 -1.55
CA TYR A 11 -0.52 6.31 -1.96
C TYR A 11 0.40 5.28 -1.30
N TYR A 12 1.29 4.69 -2.10
CA TYR A 12 2.34 3.78 -1.65
C TYR A 12 3.71 4.25 -2.16
N GLN A 13 4.71 4.27 -1.28
CA GLN A 13 6.13 4.41 -1.66
C GLN A 13 6.88 3.13 -1.27
N PHE A 14 7.44 2.41 -2.25
CA PHE A 14 8.28 1.24 -2.03
C PHE A 14 9.76 1.60 -2.19
N ARG A 15 10.54 1.46 -1.11
CA ARG A 15 11.97 1.78 -1.04
C ARG A 15 12.83 0.54 -1.30
N THR A 16 14.07 0.72 -1.74
CA THR A 16 14.95 -0.38 -2.20
C THR A 16 15.44 -1.28 -1.07
N ASN A 17 15.34 -0.85 0.19
CA ASN A 17 15.73 -1.60 1.38
C ASN A 17 14.66 -2.59 1.87
N GLY A 18 13.56 -2.77 1.12
CA GLY A 18 12.45 -3.64 1.54
C GLY A 18 11.50 -2.98 2.53
N THR A 19 11.53 -1.65 2.68
CA THR A 19 10.52 -0.91 3.46
C THR A 19 9.72 0.03 2.57
N GLY A 20 8.62 0.54 3.08
CA GLY A 20 7.83 1.54 2.39
C GLY A 20 6.92 2.31 3.32
N ARG A 21 6.21 3.28 2.75
CA ARG A 21 5.15 4.01 3.45
C ARG A 21 3.86 3.98 2.67
N TYR A 22 2.76 3.91 3.39
CA TYR A 22 1.39 3.96 2.92
C TYR A 22 0.72 5.22 3.48
N ILE A 23 -0.07 5.90 2.65
CA ILE A 23 -0.86 7.06 3.03
C ILE A 23 -2.27 6.90 2.44
N SER A 24 -3.27 6.96 3.30
CA SER A 24 -4.67 7.13 2.88
C SER A 24 -4.94 8.62 2.70
N LEU A 25 -4.71 9.15 1.51
CA LEU A 25 -4.82 10.59 1.25
C LEU A 25 -6.23 11.10 1.57
N SER A 26 -7.27 10.35 1.22
CA SER A 26 -8.65 10.71 1.56
C SER A 26 -8.96 10.78 3.06
N GLY A 27 -8.13 10.15 3.90
CA GLY A 27 -8.24 10.21 5.35
C GLY A 27 -7.47 11.37 5.98
N GLU A 28 -6.62 12.06 5.22
CA GLU A 28 -5.75 13.11 5.72
C GLU A 28 -6.49 14.45 5.85
N PRO A 29 -6.35 15.17 6.97
CA PRO A 29 -6.88 16.52 7.14
C PRO A 29 -6.44 17.47 6.02
N GLY A 30 -7.41 18.08 5.35
CA GLY A 30 -7.14 19.05 4.28
C GLY A 30 -6.79 18.41 2.93
N TYR A 31 -7.04 17.11 2.75
CA TYR A 31 -6.88 16.48 1.44
C TYR A 31 -7.78 17.11 0.38
N ASP A 32 -7.14 17.58 -0.69
CA ASP A 32 -7.76 17.98 -1.93
C ASP A 32 -7.28 17.06 -3.04
N PRO A 33 -8.18 16.32 -3.73
CA PRO A 33 -7.79 15.44 -4.84
C PRO A 33 -7.15 16.18 -6.03
N GLU A 34 -7.30 17.51 -6.15
CA GLU A 34 -6.58 18.32 -7.13
C GLU A 34 -5.12 18.60 -6.72
N TYR A 35 -4.82 18.50 -5.42
CA TYR A 35 -3.50 18.82 -4.85
C TYR A 35 -2.96 17.72 -3.90
N PRO A 36 -2.90 16.44 -4.32
CA PRO A 36 -2.44 15.34 -3.48
C PRO A 36 -0.98 15.48 -3.02
N GLN A 37 -0.14 16.21 -3.77
CA GLN A 37 1.29 16.40 -3.46
C GLN A 37 1.51 17.01 -2.07
N ALA A 38 0.65 17.95 -1.64
CA ALA A 38 0.79 18.61 -0.34
C ALA A 38 0.70 17.60 0.83
N ILE A 39 -0.21 16.64 0.72
CA ILE A 39 -0.36 15.55 1.70
C ILE A 39 0.79 14.54 1.58
N ILE A 40 1.25 14.23 0.37
CA ILE A 40 2.36 13.28 0.16
C ILE A 40 3.68 13.80 0.77
N GLU A 41 3.93 15.10 0.68
CA GLU A 41 5.11 15.76 1.26
C GLU A 41 5.02 15.92 2.78
N HIS A 42 3.82 16.19 3.30
CA HIS A 42 3.57 16.47 4.71
C HIS A 42 2.37 15.67 5.26
N PRO A 43 2.45 14.32 5.29
CA PRO A 43 1.37 13.51 5.85
C PRO A 43 1.33 13.67 7.37
N ASN A 44 0.12 13.66 7.95
CA ASN A 44 -0.04 13.68 9.40
C ASN A 44 0.25 12.32 10.03
N ASP A 45 -0.21 11.22 9.41
CA ASP A 45 -0.05 9.88 9.96
C ASP A 45 0.25 8.82 8.87
N PRO A 46 1.46 8.83 8.28
CA PRO A 46 1.86 7.80 7.33
C PRO A 46 2.11 6.48 8.06
N TYR A 47 1.64 5.37 7.49
CA TYR A 47 1.96 4.04 8.00
C TYR A 47 3.23 3.51 7.33
N GLU A 48 4.21 3.10 8.11
CA GLU A 48 5.40 2.43 7.61
C GLU A 48 5.15 0.92 7.47
N PHE A 49 5.85 0.29 6.53
CA PHE A 49 5.74 -1.15 6.33
C PHE A 49 7.05 -1.78 5.88
N GLU A 50 7.21 -3.07 6.18
CA GLU A 50 8.20 -3.95 5.58
C GLU A 50 7.56 -4.72 4.43
N TYR A 51 8.31 -5.02 3.37
CA TYR A 51 7.79 -5.80 2.25
C TYR A 51 8.83 -6.71 1.62
N ASN A 52 8.34 -7.78 1.02
CA ASN A 52 9.13 -8.65 0.15
C ASN A 52 8.30 -9.06 -1.08
N VAL A 53 8.97 -9.23 -2.22
CA VAL A 53 8.35 -9.75 -3.44
C VAL A 53 9.08 -11.02 -3.86
N LYS A 54 8.34 -12.11 -4.02
CA LYS A 54 8.88 -13.39 -4.51
C LYS A 54 7.85 -14.08 -5.39
N ASP A 55 8.26 -14.52 -6.57
CA ASP A 55 7.43 -15.30 -7.50
C ASP A 55 6.06 -14.65 -7.82
N GLY A 56 6.05 -13.31 -7.99
CA GLY A 56 4.82 -12.55 -8.26
C GLY A 56 3.91 -12.35 -7.05
N ILE A 57 4.37 -12.70 -5.85
CA ILE A 57 3.65 -12.48 -4.59
C ILE A 57 4.35 -11.39 -3.79
N LEU A 58 3.58 -10.37 -3.41
CA LEU A 58 3.96 -9.32 -2.49
C LEU A 58 3.44 -9.65 -1.09
N THR A 59 4.32 -9.68 -0.10
CA THR A 59 3.95 -9.72 1.31
C THR A 59 4.31 -8.38 1.93
N MET A 60 3.36 -7.70 2.55
CA MET A 60 3.56 -6.43 3.26
C MET A 60 3.22 -6.63 4.73
N LYS A 61 4.03 -6.08 5.62
CA LYS A 61 3.78 -5.99 7.04
C LYS A 61 3.68 -4.52 7.41
N GLU A 62 2.45 -4.01 7.53
CA GLU A 62 2.14 -2.63 7.85
C GLU A 62 2.07 -2.46 9.36
N PHE A 63 2.71 -1.42 9.90
CA PHE A 63 2.79 -1.16 11.34
C PHE A 63 1.83 -0.04 11.75
N TYR A 64 1.11 -0.27 12.84
CA TYR A 64 0.20 0.67 13.50
C TYR A 64 0.74 1.01 14.89
N SER A 65 0.16 2.02 15.56
CA SER A 65 0.58 2.44 16.91
C SER A 65 0.53 1.31 17.95
N ASP A 66 -0.37 0.35 17.76
CA ASP A 66 -0.71 -0.71 18.72
C ASP A 66 -0.56 -2.12 18.13
N GLY A 67 -0.04 -2.28 16.92
CA GLY A 67 0.02 -3.59 16.27
C GLY A 67 0.60 -3.60 14.86
N TYR A 68 0.31 -4.67 14.12
CA TYR A 68 0.64 -4.78 12.70
C TYR A 68 -0.37 -5.65 11.95
N SER A 69 -0.49 -5.40 10.66
CA SER A 69 -1.20 -6.29 9.73
C SER A 69 -0.24 -6.82 8.68
N VAL A 70 -0.39 -8.09 8.31
CA VAL A 70 0.32 -8.72 7.20
C VAL A 70 -0.65 -8.95 6.06
N TYR A 71 -0.38 -8.33 4.91
CA TYR A 71 -1.14 -8.50 3.68
C TYR A 71 -0.35 -9.34 2.69
N VAL A 72 -1.03 -10.29 2.04
CA VAL A 72 -0.45 -11.09 0.95
C VAL A 72 -1.22 -10.82 -0.33
N CYS A 73 -0.51 -10.30 -1.32
CA CYS A 73 -1.07 -9.85 -2.59
C CYS A 73 -0.40 -10.58 -3.76
N ASP A 74 -1.20 -10.95 -4.77
CA ASP A 74 -0.63 -11.09 -6.10
C ASP A 74 -0.23 -9.70 -6.60
N VAL A 75 0.93 -9.60 -7.25
CA VAL A 75 1.47 -8.33 -7.76
C VAL A 75 1.86 -8.45 -9.22
N VAL A 76 1.43 -7.45 -10.01
CA VAL A 76 1.86 -7.25 -11.39
C VAL A 76 2.36 -5.81 -11.53
N VAL A 77 3.51 -5.63 -12.17
CA VAL A 77 4.08 -4.31 -12.45
C VAL A 77 4.41 -4.21 -13.93
N SER A 78 3.91 -3.17 -14.61
CA SER A 78 4.22 -2.85 -15.99
C SER A 78 4.48 -1.35 -16.13
N GLU A 79 5.71 -0.95 -16.44
CA GLU A 79 6.16 0.45 -16.58
C GLU A 79 5.56 1.41 -15.54
N ASP A 80 4.46 2.08 -15.89
CA ASP A 80 3.77 3.10 -15.09
C ASP A 80 2.50 2.58 -14.37
N VAL A 81 2.27 1.27 -14.33
CA VAL A 81 1.12 0.63 -13.69
C VAL A 81 1.56 -0.45 -12.69
N LEU A 82 1.04 -0.35 -11.47
CA LEU A 82 1.09 -1.37 -10.44
C LEU A 82 -0.32 -1.93 -10.23
N GLN A 83 -0.45 -3.25 -10.21
CA GLN A 83 -1.70 -3.92 -9.86
C GLN A 83 -1.47 -4.86 -8.67
N LEU A 84 -2.34 -4.74 -7.67
CA LEU A 84 -2.33 -5.56 -6.47
C LEU A 84 -3.67 -6.26 -6.32
N ARG A 85 -3.64 -7.55 -6.00
CA ARG A 85 -4.83 -8.31 -5.61
C ARG A 85 -4.55 -8.98 -4.28
N GLN A 86 -5.12 -8.43 -3.21
CA GLN A 86 -5.04 -9.04 -1.88
C GLN A 86 -5.74 -10.41 -1.91
N THR A 87 -5.07 -11.42 -1.38
CA THR A 87 -5.59 -12.80 -1.32
C THR A 87 -5.93 -13.21 0.10
N LYS A 88 -5.17 -12.69 1.07
CA LYS A 88 -5.38 -12.93 2.49
C LYS A 88 -4.66 -11.86 3.31
N TYR A 89 -5.09 -11.71 4.55
CA TYR A 89 -4.41 -10.89 5.53
C TYR A 89 -4.46 -11.53 6.90
N ASN A 90 -3.65 -11.02 7.81
CA ASN A 90 -3.62 -11.41 9.20
C ASN A 90 -3.25 -10.21 10.05
N ASP A 91 -3.93 -10.04 11.19
CA ASP A 91 -3.63 -8.99 12.16
C ASP A 91 -2.93 -9.61 13.37
N ASP A 92 -1.85 -8.96 13.83
CA ASP A 92 -1.10 -9.26 15.05
C ASP A 92 -0.68 -10.74 15.23
N GLY A 93 -0.44 -11.44 14.12
CA GLY A 93 -0.04 -12.85 14.14
C GLY A 93 -1.17 -13.84 14.45
N GLY A 94 -2.43 -13.40 14.39
CA GLY A 94 -3.62 -14.24 14.58
C GLY A 94 -3.91 -15.24 13.45
N GLU A 95 -5.18 -15.53 13.22
CA GLU A 95 -5.60 -16.40 12.10
C GLU A 95 -5.56 -15.65 10.75
N TRP A 96 -5.28 -16.40 9.68
CA TRP A 96 -5.34 -15.87 8.32
C TRP A 96 -6.79 -15.72 7.86
N ILE A 97 -7.16 -14.50 7.48
CA ILE A 97 -8.45 -14.20 6.87
C ILE A 97 -8.26 -14.24 5.35
N ILE A 98 -8.92 -15.18 4.70
CA ILE A 98 -8.87 -15.35 3.24
C ILE A 98 -9.89 -14.42 2.60
N ASP A 99 -9.45 -13.63 1.62
CA ASP A 99 -10.37 -12.84 0.80
C ASP A 99 -11.11 -13.79 -0.15
N SER A 100 -12.43 -13.93 0.06
CA SER A 100 -13.28 -14.81 -0.74
C SER A 100 -13.59 -14.27 -2.14
N LYS A 101 -13.35 -12.98 -2.40
CA LYS A 101 -13.61 -12.31 -3.68
C LYS A 101 -12.48 -11.31 -4.00
N PRO A 102 -11.25 -11.80 -4.15
CA PRO A 102 -10.09 -10.94 -4.33
C PRO A 102 -10.21 -10.18 -5.65
N SER A 103 -10.06 -8.85 -5.59
CA SER A 103 -10.16 -7.97 -6.76
C SER A 103 -8.87 -7.21 -7.00
N TRP A 104 -8.59 -6.92 -8.27
CA TRP A 104 -7.43 -6.14 -8.66
C TRP A 104 -7.66 -4.65 -8.37
N LYS A 105 -6.77 -4.08 -7.55
CA LYS A 105 -6.61 -2.63 -7.40
C LYS A 105 -5.47 -2.18 -8.30
N THR A 106 -5.70 -1.07 -9.01
CA THR A 106 -4.72 -0.50 -9.94
C THR A 106 -4.20 0.82 -9.39
N TYR A 107 -2.89 1.00 -9.50
CA TYR A 107 -2.16 2.19 -9.09
C TYR A 107 -1.32 2.68 -10.27
N LEU A 108 -1.30 4.00 -10.46
CA LEU A 108 -0.45 4.65 -11.45
C LEU A 108 0.81 5.14 -10.78
N ARG A 109 1.91 5.13 -11.54
CA ARG A 109 3.20 5.65 -11.06
C ARG A 109 3.08 7.13 -10.73
N TRP A 110 3.44 7.48 -9.51
CA TRP A 110 3.57 8.87 -9.07
C TRP A 110 4.93 9.40 -9.53
N LYS A 111 4.96 10.60 -10.12
CA LYS A 111 6.14 11.23 -10.72
C LYS A 111 6.49 12.52 -10.00
#